data_AF-A0A4U2ACP6-F1
#
_entry.id   AF-A0A4U2ACP6-F1
#
_cell.length_a   1.000
_cell.length_b   1.000
_cell.length_c   1.000
_cell.angle_alpha   90.00
_cell.angle_beta   90.00
_cell.angle_gamma   90.00
#
_symmetry.space_group_name_H-M   'P 1'
#
loop_
_entity.id
_entity.type
_entity.pdbx_description
1 polymer ?
#
loop_
_entity_poly.entity_id
_entity_poly.type
_entity_poly.pdbx_seq_one_letter_code
_entity_poly.pdbx_strand_id
1 'polypeptide(L)'
;MLIEPVIKGVVAKSAHPLGCQEAVKQQIKFVKSAPQIKDGPKRVLIIGASSGFGLAARIALTFGGAKADTIGVSFERGPNEKSLGSAGWYNNIYFKKEAEREQRTAINIVGDAFSQETRSQVVEAIETYFEGEVDLIIYSLAAGVRPKPDSDEFWRSAIKPIGESVTGATISLEHDNWVTNTLEAATEEEAESTLKVMGGEDWEQWIDELINAESIAPGCKTIAFSYVGPEVTHPIYLDGTLGRAKIDLHQTSHALNLELANFDGNAYAAVCKALVTKASVFIPGLSPYLLALYKVMKEKETHEGCIQQMQRLFGSKLYGQSKVPLDGERLIRMDDWELDPETQAHVTELLEKMDENNFQTLGDYQGFKEEFLQLNGFAQPSVDYSQKLNTEDFIKLKP
;
A
#
# COMPACT_ATOMS: atom_id res chain seq x y z
N MET A 1 5.56 -10.35 -28.11
CA MET A 1 6.88 -9.85 -27.69
C MET A 1 7.37 -10.60 -26.47
N LEU A 2 8.68 -10.62 -26.24
CA LEU A 2 9.26 -11.00 -24.95
C LEU A 2 9.16 -9.78 -24.02
N ILE A 3 8.77 -9.98 -22.76
CA ILE A 3 8.64 -8.90 -21.78
C ILE A 3 9.65 -9.16 -20.67
N GLU A 4 10.64 -8.30 -20.56
CA GLU A 4 11.69 -8.40 -19.55
C GLU A 4 11.54 -7.30 -18.49
N PRO A 5 12.00 -7.52 -17.26
CA PRO A 5 12.04 -6.48 -16.24
C PRO A 5 13.04 -5.41 -16.67
N VAL A 6 12.57 -4.17 -16.83
CA VAL A 6 13.44 -3.01 -17.04
C VAL A 6 13.50 -2.23 -15.75
N ILE A 7 14.55 -2.48 -14.95
CA ILE A 7 14.89 -1.70 -13.77
C ILE A 7 15.80 -0.57 -14.24
N LYS A 8 15.29 0.66 -14.29
CA LYS A 8 16.10 1.87 -14.49
C LYS A 8 15.89 2.79 -13.29
N GLY A 9 16.92 2.94 -12.47
CA GLY A 9 16.77 3.47 -11.12
C GLY A 9 15.76 2.61 -10.34
N VAL A 10 14.54 3.12 -10.19
CA VAL A 10 13.50 2.51 -9.33
C VAL A 10 12.21 2.20 -10.05
N VAL A 11 12.11 2.59 -11.33
CA VAL A 11 10.90 2.37 -12.11
C VAL A 11 11.09 1.06 -12.85
N ALA A 12 10.39 0.02 -12.39
CA ALA A 12 10.05 -1.09 -13.28
C ALA A 12 9.15 -0.52 -14.39
N LYS A 13 9.75 -0.27 -15.56
CA LYS A 13 9.04 0.34 -16.69
C LYS A 13 8.07 -0.62 -17.37
N SER A 14 8.29 -1.92 -17.16
CA SER A 14 7.47 -3.01 -17.68
C SER A 14 6.70 -3.66 -16.55
N ALA A 15 5.52 -4.17 -16.88
CA ALA A 15 4.77 -5.11 -16.05
C ALA A 15 4.48 -6.36 -16.89
N HIS A 16 4.57 -7.53 -16.28
CA HIS A 16 4.26 -8.79 -16.96
C HIS A 16 2.81 -9.21 -16.68
N PRO A 17 1.89 -9.20 -17.66
CA PRO A 17 0.47 -9.42 -17.41
C PRO A 17 0.16 -10.76 -16.74
N LEU A 18 0.75 -11.86 -17.26
CA LEU A 18 0.53 -13.20 -16.69
C LEU A 18 1.15 -13.35 -15.30
N GLY A 19 2.19 -12.58 -14.99
CA GLY A 19 2.78 -12.61 -13.66
C GLY A 19 1.99 -11.79 -12.65
N CYS A 20 1.36 -10.70 -13.08
CA CYS A 20 0.38 -9.98 -12.26
C CYS A 20 -0.83 -10.89 -11.95
N GLN A 21 -1.31 -11.65 -12.95
CA GLN A 21 -2.36 -12.65 -12.73
C GLN A 21 -1.97 -13.66 -11.67
N GLU A 22 -0.75 -14.22 -11.78
CA GLU A 22 -0.26 -15.20 -10.83
C GLU A 22 -0.08 -14.61 -9.42
N ALA A 23 0.46 -13.39 -9.31
CA ALA A 23 0.59 -12.69 -8.03
C ALA A 23 -0.76 -12.53 -7.32
N VAL A 24 -1.82 -12.17 -8.04
CA VAL A 24 -3.19 -12.09 -7.49
C VAL A 24 -3.68 -13.47 -7.05
N LYS A 25 -3.49 -14.51 -7.87
CA LYS A 25 -3.89 -15.89 -7.52
C LYS A 25 -3.19 -16.41 -6.27
N GLN A 26 -1.89 -16.14 -6.12
CA GLN A 26 -1.12 -16.56 -4.95
C GLN A 26 -1.63 -15.88 -3.67
N GLN A 27 -1.93 -14.58 -3.71
CA GLN A 27 -2.53 -13.86 -2.59
C GLN A 27 -3.91 -14.43 -2.23
N ILE A 28 -4.76 -14.70 -3.24
CA ILE A 28 -6.07 -15.34 -3.03
C ILE A 28 -5.91 -16.73 -2.39
N LYS A 29 -4.96 -17.54 -2.89
CA LYS A 29 -4.68 -18.87 -2.34
C LYS A 29 -4.28 -18.79 -0.88
N PHE A 30 -3.40 -17.84 -0.52
CA PHE A 30 -2.98 -17.63 0.85
C PHE A 30 -4.17 -17.33 1.77
N VAL A 31 -5.00 -16.33 1.44
CA VAL A 31 -6.10 -15.90 2.33
C VAL A 31 -7.19 -16.96 2.49
N LYS A 32 -7.39 -17.81 1.49
CA LYS A 32 -8.30 -18.98 1.59
C LYS A 32 -7.80 -20.05 2.57
N SER A 33 -6.49 -20.15 2.77
CA SER A 33 -5.89 -21.10 3.74
C SER A 33 -5.61 -20.49 5.11
N ALA A 34 -5.59 -19.16 5.22
CA ALA A 34 -5.33 -18.45 6.46
C ALA A 34 -6.54 -18.49 7.42
N PRO A 35 -6.38 -18.12 8.71
CA PRO A 35 -7.50 -17.90 9.61
C PRO A 35 -8.51 -16.92 9.00
N GLN A 36 -9.76 -17.36 8.87
CA GLN A 36 -10.80 -16.62 8.15
C GLN A 36 -11.32 -15.42 8.96
N ILE A 37 -11.54 -14.30 8.28
CA ILE A 37 -12.16 -13.10 8.84
C ILE A 37 -13.61 -13.43 9.20
N LYS A 38 -13.97 -13.27 10.47
CA LYS A 38 -15.33 -13.44 10.99
C LYS A 38 -16.00 -12.09 11.17
N ASP A 39 -17.31 -12.03 10.92
CA ASP A 39 -18.12 -10.81 11.09
C ASP A 39 -17.53 -9.58 10.38
N GLY A 40 -16.90 -9.83 9.23
CA GLY A 40 -16.32 -8.80 8.37
C GLY A 40 -17.37 -8.04 7.55
N PRO A 41 -16.95 -6.95 6.88
CA PRO A 41 -17.83 -6.06 6.13
C PRO A 41 -18.35 -6.74 4.87
N LYS A 42 -19.44 -6.22 4.29
CA LYS A 42 -20.05 -6.74 3.07
C LYS A 42 -19.86 -5.82 1.88
N ARG A 43 -19.87 -4.51 2.09
CA ARG A 43 -19.77 -3.46 1.08
C ARG A 43 -18.55 -2.61 1.39
N VAL A 44 -17.48 -2.76 0.59
CA VAL A 44 -16.19 -2.14 0.90
C VAL A 44 -15.76 -1.20 -0.23
N LEU A 45 -15.40 0.03 0.15
CA LEU A 45 -14.73 0.99 -0.73
C LEU A 45 -13.23 0.99 -0.42
N ILE A 46 -12.39 0.85 -1.43
CA ILE A 46 -10.93 0.95 -1.31
C ILE A 46 -10.41 2.04 -2.24
N ILE A 47 -9.84 3.09 -1.65
CA ILE A 47 -9.16 4.18 -2.35
C ILE A 47 -7.67 3.82 -2.43
N GLY A 48 -7.16 3.55 -3.63
CA GLY A 48 -5.83 2.98 -3.85
C GLY A 48 -5.82 1.45 -3.92
N ALA A 49 -6.74 0.86 -4.69
CA ALA A 49 -7.05 -0.58 -4.65
C ALA A 49 -6.18 -1.50 -5.54
N SER A 50 -5.27 -0.96 -6.34
CA SER A 50 -4.62 -1.66 -7.47
C SER A 50 -3.30 -2.35 -7.12
N SER A 51 -2.66 -2.00 -6.01
CA SER A 51 -1.38 -2.57 -5.60
C SER A 51 -1.15 -2.46 -4.09
N GLY A 52 -0.06 -3.06 -3.60
CA GLY A 52 0.38 -2.94 -2.20
C GLY A 52 -0.71 -3.33 -1.19
N PHE A 53 -0.80 -2.57 -0.10
CA PHE A 53 -1.79 -2.81 0.96
C PHE A 53 -3.22 -2.68 0.48
N GLY A 54 -3.56 -1.76 -0.42
CA GLY A 54 -4.92 -1.61 -0.92
C GLY A 54 -5.41 -2.82 -1.72
N LEU A 55 -4.57 -3.37 -2.61
CA LEU A 55 -4.89 -4.62 -3.30
C LEU A 55 -4.96 -5.80 -2.33
N ALA A 56 -4.00 -5.90 -1.41
CA ALA A 56 -3.98 -6.96 -0.42
C ALA A 56 -5.21 -6.93 0.49
N ALA A 57 -5.66 -5.74 0.89
CA ALA A 57 -6.85 -5.56 1.69
C ALA A 57 -8.10 -5.97 0.92
N ARG A 58 -8.19 -5.56 -0.35
CA ARG A 58 -9.28 -5.95 -1.24
C ARG A 58 -9.36 -7.47 -1.40
N ILE A 59 -8.22 -8.14 -1.60
CA ILE A 59 -8.14 -9.61 -1.68
C ILE A 59 -8.53 -10.26 -0.34
N ALA A 60 -7.99 -9.79 0.78
CA ALA A 60 -8.29 -10.35 2.10
C ALA A 60 -9.79 -10.26 2.43
N LEU A 61 -10.43 -9.12 2.16
CA LEU A 61 -11.85 -8.92 2.48
C LEU A 61 -12.78 -9.71 1.54
N THR A 62 -12.43 -9.84 0.26
CA THR A 62 -13.25 -10.62 -0.68
C THR A 62 -13.07 -12.13 -0.50
N PHE A 63 -11.84 -12.62 -0.36
CA PHE A 63 -11.54 -14.05 -0.41
C PHE A 63 -11.12 -14.68 0.92
N GLY A 64 -10.80 -13.86 1.93
CA GLY A 64 -10.28 -14.29 3.24
C GLY A 64 -11.33 -14.48 4.32
N GLY A 65 -12.59 -14.67 3.94
CA GLY A 65 -13.68 -15.08 4.85
C GLY A 65 -14.86 -14.12 4.92
N ALA A 66 -14.63 -12.81 4.80
CA ALA A 66 -15.69 -11.81 4.90
C ALA A 66 -16.66 -11.84 3.69
N LYS A 67 -16.17 -12.28 2.52
CA LYS A 67 -16.92 -12.38 1.26
C LYS A 67 -17.48 -11.02 0.80
N ALA A 68 -16.69 -9.97 1.02
CA ALA A 68 -17.06 -8.61 0.70
C ALA A 68 -17.13 -8.37 -0.81
N ASP A 69 -18.16 -7.64 -1.21
CA ASP A 69 -18.28 -6.96 -2.48
C ASP A 69 -17.48 -5.64 -2.41
N THR A 70 -16.80 -5.28 -3.50
CA THR A 70 -15.77 -4.21 -3.46
C THR A 70 -15.86 -3.21 -4.60
N ILE A 71 -15.81 -1.92 -4.27
CA ILE A 71 -15.50 -0.82 -5.19
C ILE A 71 -14.04 -0.43 -4.94
N GLY A 72 -13.23 -0.42 -6.00
CA GLY A 72 -11.83 -0.03 -5.92
C GLY A 72 -11.53 1.17 -6.81
N VAL A 73 -10.94 2.21 -6.23
CA VAL A 73 -10.43 3.40 -6.94
C VAL A 73 -8.93 3.26 -7.12
N SER A 74 -8.41 3.58 -8.30
CA SER A 74 -6.98 3.57 -8.56
C SER A 74 -6.62 4.43 -9.77
N PHE A 75 -5.38 4.90 -9.86
CA PHE A 75 -4.91 5.68 -11.00
C PHE A 75 -3.85 4.89 -11.78
N GLU A 76 -4.32 4.08 -12.73
CA GLU A 76 -3.49 3.12 -13.45
C GLU A 76 -3.47 3.38 -14.95
N ARG A 77 -2.34 3.09 -15.58
CA ARG A 77 -2.15 3.26 -17.02
C ARG A 77 -2.39 1.93 -17.72
N GLY A 78 -3.33 1.89 -18.66
CA GLY A 78 -3.54 0.76 -19.55
C GLY A 78 -2.52 0.69 -20.69
N PRO A 79 -2.58 -0.38 -21.51
CA PRO A 79 -1.72 -0.53 -22.68
C PRO A 79 -1.90 0.60 -23.70
N ASN A 80 -0.80 1.04 -24.30
CA ASN A 80 -0.75 1.98 -25.42
C ASN A 80 0.42 1.63 -26.36
N GLU A 81 0.68 2.45 -27.38
CA GLU A 81 1.73 2.21 -28.37
C GLU A 81 3.14 2.06 -27.77
N LYS A 82 3.40 2.66 -26.59
CA LYS A 82 4.73 2.74 -25.97
C LYS A 82 4.88 1.87 -24.72
N SER A 83 3.79 1.32 -24.18
CA SER A 83 3.79 0.59 -22.92
C SER A 83 2.66 -0.43 -22.89
N LEU A 84 2.92 -1.60 -22.31
CA LEU A 84 1.87 -2.59 -22.03
C LEU A 84 1.04 -2.23 -20.80
N GLY A 85 1.15 -1.01 -20.27
CA GLY A 85 0.44 -0.61 -19.07
C GLY A 85 1.17 -0.99 -17.78
N SER A 86 0.55 -0.60 -16.69
CA SER A 86 1.04 -0.71 -15.32
C SER A 86 0.65 -2.05 -14.68
N ALA A 87 1.37 -2.48 -13.65
CA ALA A 87 1.01 -3.69 -12.90
C ALA A 87 -0.37 -3.57 -12.25
N GLY A 88 -0.70 -2.41 -11.69
CA GLY A 88 -1.99 -2.15 -11.05
C GLY A 88 -3.17 -2.26 -12.01
N TRP A 89 -3.00 -1.85 -13.28
CA TRP A 89 -4.00 -2.08 -14.34
C TRP A 89 -4.38 -3.56 -14.46
N TYR A 90 -3.36 -4.43 -14.56
CA TYR A 90 -3.57 -5.88 -14.65
C TYR A 90 -4.13 -6.48 -13.36
N ASN A 91 -3.63 -6.03 -12.20
CA ASN A 91 -4.13 -6.49 -10.90
C ASN A 91 -5.64 -6.23 -10.75
N ASN A 92 -6.13 -5.04 -11.15
CA ASN A 92 -7.55 -4.72 -11.14
C ASN A 92 -8.38 -5.70 -12.00
N ILE A 93 -7.92 -5.97 -13.22
CA ILE A 93 -8.58 -6.90 -14.15
C ILE A 93 -8.64 -8.31 -13.56
N TYR A 94 -7.50 -8.81 -13.06
CA TYR A 94 -7.43 -10.19 -12.58
C TYR A 94 -8.14 -10.36 -11.24
N PHE A 95 -8.07 -9.38 -10.34
CA PHE A 95 -8.89 -9.36 -9.13
C PHE A 95 -10.38 -9.49 -9.48
N LYS A 96 -10.88 -8.64 -10.38
CA LYS A 96 -12.29 -8.64 -10.78
C LYS A 96 -12.72 -9.99 -11.36
N LYS A 97 -11.91 -10.56 -12.26
CA LYS A 97 -12.17 -11.89 -12.83
C LYS A 97 -12.27 -12.99 -11.78
N GLU A 98 -11.43 -12.98 -10.75
CA GLU A 98 -11.51 -13.97 -9.67
C GLU A 98 -12.69 -13.70 -8.73
N ALA A 99 -13.04 -12.43 -8.48
CA ALA A 99 -14.18 -12.06 -7.64
C ALA A 99 -15.52 -12.46 -8.29
N GLU A 100 -15.68 -12.18 -9.59
CA GLU A 100 -16.86 -12.57 -10.37
C GLU A 100 -17.05 -14.10 -10.42
N ARG A 101 -15.96 -14.88 -10.46
CA ARG A 101 -16.01 -16.34 -10.35
C ARG A 101 -16.56 -16.82 -9.01
N GLU A 102 -16.38 -16.06 -7.94
CA GLU A 102 -16.97 -16.30 -6.62
C GLU A 102 -18.31 -15.59 -6.42
N GLN A 103 -18.91 -15.09 -7.51
CA GLN A 103 -20.19 -14.38 -7.48
C GLN A 103 -20.15 -13.18 -6.52
N ARG A 104 -19.01 -12.48 -6.48
CA ARG A 104 -18.82 -11.22 -5.76
C ARG A 104 -18.83 -10.06 -6.74
N THR A 105 -19.44 -8.95 -6.33
CA THR A 105 -19.44 -7.70 -7.08
C THR A 105 -18.08 -7.03 -6.91
N ALA A 106 -17.42 -6.73 -8.03
CA ALA A 106 -16.11 -6.08 -8.07
C ALA A 106 -16.11 -4.96 -9.12
N ILE A 107 -16.20 -3.72 -8.63
CA ILE A 107 -16.22 -2.52 -9.47
C ILE A 107 -14.85 -1.85 -9.42
N ASN A 108 -14.32 -1.47 -10.58
CA ASN A 108 -13.06 -0.76 -10.71
C ASN A 108 -13.33 0.63 -11.28
N ILE A 109 -12.92 1.67 -10.57
CA ILE A 109 -12.95 3.05 -11.02
C ILE A 109 -11.51 3.49 -11.23
N VAL A 110 -11.16 3.79 -12.49
CA VAL A 110 -9.82 4.21 -12.86
C VAL A 110 -9.82 5.72 -13.09
N GLY A 111 -9.34 6.47 -12.10
CA GLY A 111 -9.43 7.92 -12.06
C GLY A 111 -8.54 8.52 -10.97
N ASP A 112 -8.38 9.84 -11.01
CA ASP A 112 -7.66 10.57 -9.97
C ASP A 112 -8.53 10.66 -8.70
N ALA A 113 -8.10 10.00 -7.63
CA ALA A 113 -8.84 9.97 -6.36
C ALA A 113 -9.01 11.36 -5.72
N PHE A 114 -8.19 12.35 -6.09
CA PHE A 114 -8.34 13.73 -5.62
C PHE A 114 -9.42 14.52 -6.39
N SER A 115 -9.93 13.98 -7.50
CA SER A 115 -10.88 14.69 -8.37
C SER A 115 -12.32 14.53 -7.93
N GLN A 116 -13.11 15.59 -8.07
CA GLN A 116 -14.56 15.54 -7.85
C GLN A 116 -15.24 14.56 -8.81
N GLU A 117 -14.78 14.47 -10.06
CA GLU A 117 -15.31 13.50 -11.03
C GLU A 117 -15.22 12.06 -10.52
N THR A 118 -14.08 11.66 -9.96
CA THR A 118 -13.88 10.31 -9.43
C THR A 118 -14.74 10.08 -8.18
N ARG A 119 -14.87 11.09 -7.31
CA ARG A 119 -15.76 11.04 -6.14
C ARG A 119 -17.23 10.83 -6.55
N SER A 120 -17.72 11.58 -7.54
CA SER A 120 -19.07 11.41 -8.07
C SER A 120 -19.30 10.02 -8.69
N GLN A 121 -18.32 9.48 -9.44
CA GLN A 121 -18.39 8.12 -9.97
C GLN A 121 -18.46 7.05 -8.87
N VAL A 122 -17.76 7.28 -7.74
CA VAL A 122 -17.81 6.37 -6.58
C VAL A 122 -19.19 6.41 -5.94
N VAL A 123 -19.75 7.60 -5.69
CA VAL A 123 -21.10 7.74 -5.11
C VAL A 123 -22.14 7.03 -6.00
N GLU A 124 -22.12 7.27 -7.32
CA GLU A 124 -23.00 6.59 -8.27
C GLU A 124 -22.84 5.06 -8.22
N ALA A 125 -21.60 4.57 -8.09
CA ALA A 125 -21.34 3.14 -7.98
C ALA A 125 -21.86 2.56 -6.64
N ILE A 126 -21.76 3.30 -5.53
CA ILE A 126 -22.31 2.89 -4.24
C ILE A 126 -23.84 2.79 -4.31
N GLU A 127 -24.50 3.80 -4.87
CA GLU A 127 -25.95 3.79 -5.11
C GLU A 127 -26.39 2.61 -5.98
N THR A 128 -25.65 2.37 -7.08
CA THR A 128 -26.01 1.35 -8.07
C THR A 128 -25.79 -0.08 -7.57
N TYR A 129 -24.67 -0.32 -6.89
CA TYR A 129 -24.20 -1.69 -6.61
C TYR A 129 -24.31 -2.10 -5.14
N PHE A 130 -24.33 -1.14 -4.20
CA PHE A 130 -24.21 -1.38 -2.76
C PHE A 130 -25.43 -0.93 -1.95
N GLU A 131 -26.60 -0.82 -2.59
CA GLU A 131 -27.85 -0.41 -1.92
C GLU A 131 -27.72 0.97 -1.24
N GLY A 132 -26.85 1.84 -1.79
CA GLY A 132 -26.68 3.20 -1.31
C GLY A 132 -25.59 3.41 -0.27
N GLU A 133 -25.00 2.38 0.36
CA GLU A 133 -24.05 2.63 1.47
C GLU A 133 -22.84 1.67 1.50
N VAL A 134 -21.79 2.06 2.22
CA VAL A 134 -20.60 1.23 2.50
C VAL A 134 -20.40 0.95 3.99
N ASP A 135 -19.89 -0.25 4.31
CA ASP A 135 -19.61 -0.70 5.69
C ASP A 135 -18.14 -0.49 6.09
N LEU A 136 -17.24 -0.45 5.12
CA LEU A 136 -15.82 -0.21 5.34
C LEU A 136 -15.23 0.63 4.21
N ILE A 137 -14.48 1.67 4.60
CA ILE A 137 -13.70 2.52 3.70
C ILE A 137 -12.21 2.33 4.02
N ILE A 138 -11.40 2.08 3.00
CA ILE A 138 -9.95 1.93 3.13
C ILE A 138 -9.27 3.03 2.33
N TYR A 139 -8.55 3.91 3.01
CA TYR A 139 -7.69 4.92 2.42
C TYR A 139 -6.24 4.41 2.33
N SER A 140 -5.89 3.88 1.16
CA SER A 140 -4.58 3.30 0.84
C SER A 140 -3.92 4.05 -0.32
N LEU A 141 -4.08 5.36 -0.39
CA LEU A 141 -3.51 6.17 -1.45
C LEU A 141 -2.01 6.41 -1.19
N ALA A 142 -1.18 6.12 -2.19
CA ALA A 142 0.22 6.48 -2.23
C ALA A 142 0.48 7.29 -3.51
N ALA A 143 0.30 8.60 -3.43
CA ALA A 143 0.48 9.53 -4.54
C ALA A 143 1.75 10.37 -4.35
N GLY A 144 2.42 10.70 -5.45
CA GLY A 144 3.55 11.65 -5.43
C GLY A 144 3.13 13.10 -5.64
N VAL A 145 1.88 13.32 -6.07
CA VAL A 145 1.33 14.61 -6.44
C VAL A 145 -0.16 14.67 -6.09
N ARG A 146 -0.64 15.89 -5.80
CA ARG A 146 -2.06 16.20 -5.62
C ARG A 146 -2.36 17.50 -6.37
N PRO A 147 -3.40 17.55 -7.23
CA PRO A 147 -3.83 18.80 -7.86
C PRO A 147 -4.21 19.85 -6.81
N LYS A 148 -3.82 21.10 -7.03
CA LYS A 148 -4.31 22.21 -6.19
C LYS A 148 -5.76 22.53 -6.58
N PRO A 149 -6.67 22.76 -5.61
CA PRO A 149 -8.02 23.23 -5.90
C PRO A 149 -8.00 24.47 -6.78
N ASP A 150 -8.91 24.51 -7.76
CA ASP A 150 -9.12 25.65 -8.66
C ASP A 150 -7.86 26.13 -9.41
N SER A 151 -6.89 25.24 -9.66
CA SER A 151 -5.60 25.56 -10.28
C SER A 151 -5.07 24.41 -11.15
N ASP A 152 -4.25 24.76 -12.15
CA ASP A 152 -3.48 23.81 -12.96
C ASP A 152 -2.16 23.36 -12.27
N GLU A 153 -1.89 23.87 -11.08
CA GLU A 153 -0.71 23.53 -10.29
C GLU A 153 -0.91 22.26 -9.45
N PHE A 154 0.21 21.66 -9.04
CA PHE A 154 0.22 20.45 -8.21
C PHE A 154 1.08 20.68 -6.97
N TRP A 155 0.60 20.22 -5.82
CA TRP A 155 1.50 19.89 -4.73
C TRP A 155 2.28 18.63 -5.10
N ARG A 156 3.57 18.61 -4.74
CA ARG A 156 4.46 17.48 -4.99
C ARG A 156 5.07 17.06 -3.66
N SER A 157 4.87 15.81 -3.27
CA SER A 157 5.50 15.28 -2.07
C SER A 157 7.01 15.14 -2.30
N ALA A 158 7.80 15.50 -1.30
CA ALA A 158 9.23 15.26 -1.26
C ALA A 158 9.51 14.35 -0.06
N ILE A 159 10.29 13.28 -0.24
CA ILE A 159 10.72 12.41 0.86
C ILE A 159 12.10 12.90 1.29
N LYS A 160 12.15 13.71 2.35
CA LYS A 160 13.36 14.40 2.79
C LYS A 160 13.37 14.58 4.31
N PRO A 161 14.54 14.63 4.94
CA PRO A 161 14.66 15.02 6.33
C PRO A 161 14.27 16.50 6.51
N ILE A 162 14.01 16.92 7.74
CA ILE A 162 13.75 18.32 8.08
C ILE A 162 14.90 18.83 8.95
N GLY A 163 15.37 20.04 8.67
CA GLY A 163 16.47 20.67 9.41
C GLY A 163 17.84 20.33 8.81
N GLU A 164 18.31 19.09 8.99
CA GLU A 164 19.64 18.65 8.55
C GLU A 164 19.59 17.60 7.44
N SER A 165 20.63 17.55 6.61
CA SER A 165 20.74 16.52 5.58
C SER A 165 21.08 15.17 6.19
N VAL A 166 20.63 14.09 5.54
CA VAL A 166 20.87 12.72 5.99
C VAL A 166 21.66 11.99 4.92
N THR A 167 22.84 11.48 5.31
CA THR A 167 23.66 10.61 4.47
C THR A 167 23.53 9.18 4.95
N GLY A 168 23.35 8.27 4.01
CA GLY A 168 23.27 6.85 4.33
C GLY A 168 23.33 5.96 3.10
N ALA A 169 23.43 4.67 3.35
CA ALA A 169 23.48 3.68 2.31
C ALA A 169 22.10 3.33 1.76
N THR A 170 22.10 3.00 0.48
CA THR A 170 20.96 2.47 -0.27
C THR A 170 21.44 1.32 -1.16
N ILE A 171 20.55 0.38 -1.49
CA ILE A 171 20.84 -0.69 -2.43
C ILE A 171 20.30 -0.34 -3.82
N SER A 172 21.18 -0.28 -4.82
CA SER A 172 20.77 -0.20 -6.22
C SER A 172 20.31 -1.56 -6.71
N LEU A 173 19.02 -1.69 -7.08
CA LEU A 173 18.49 -2.90 -7.71
C LEU A 173 18.85 -3.03 -9.20
N GLU A 174 19.34 -1.95 -9.83
CA GLU A 174 19.78 -1.96 -11.23
C GLU A 174 21.18 -2.54 -11.37
N HIS A 175 22.08 -2.20 -10.43
CA HIS A 175 23.50 -2.58 -10.48
C HIS A 175 23.90 -3.58 -9.39
N ASP A 176 22.95 -4.01 -8.57
CA ASP A 176 23.14 -4.95 -7.47
C ASP A 176 24.26 -4.54 -6.51
N ASN A 177 24.36 -3.24 -6.22
CA ASN A 177 25.44 -2.66 -5.42
C ASN A 177 24.95 -1.75 -4.30
N TRP A 178 25.82 -1.57 -3.32
CA TRP A 178 25.68 -0.61 -2.24
C TRP A 178 26.07 0.78 -2.72
N VAL A 179 25.23 1.78 -2.45
CA VAL A 179 25.45 3.17 -2.87
C VAL A 179 25.20 4.09 -1.69
N THR A 180 26.13 4.99 -1.41
CA THR A 180 25.93 6.03 -0.40
C THR A 180 25.38 7.27 -1.07
N ASN A 181 24.27 7.77 -0.55
CA ASN A 181 23.61 8.98 -1.03
C ASN A 181 23.32 9.93 0.13
N THR A 182 23.30 11.23 -0.17
CA THR A 182 22.86 12.28 0.76
C THR A 182 21.52 12.81 0.31
N LEU A 183 20.55 12.84 1.20
CA LEU A 183 19.31 13.59 1.03
C LEU A 183 19.44 14.94 1.76
N GLU A 184 19.34 16.01 0.98
CA GLU A 184 19.26 17.36 1.52
C GLU A 184 17.97 17.55 2.31
N ALA A 185 18.02 18.43 3.32
CA ALA A 185 16.85 18.84 4.08
C ALA A 185 15.76 19.43 3.17
N ALA A 186 14.51 19.18 3.53
CA ALA A 186 13.36 19.77 2.87
C ALA A 186 13.30 21.29 3.10
N THR A 187 12.85 22.01 2.07
CA THR A 187 12.33 23.36 2.27
C THR A 187 10.97 23.30 2.98
N GLU A 188 10.51 24.43 3.55
CA GLU A 188 9.18 24.48 4.17
C GLU A 188 8.07 24.23 3.13
N GLU A 189 8.25 24.69 1.89
CA GLU A 189 7.32 24.43 0.78
C GLU A 189 7.23 22.94 0.44
N GLU A 190 8.36 22.22 0.47
CA GLU A 190 8.39 20.76 0.28
C GLU A 190 7.71 20.03 1.43
N ALA A 191 7.88 20.50 2.66
CA ALA A 191 7.20 19.95 3.82
C ALA A 191 5.68 20.17 3.76
N GLU A 192 5.23 21.39 3.43
CA GLU A 192 3.82 21.73 3.26
C GLU A 192 3.19 20.94 2.10
N SER A 193 3.87 20.87 0.95
CA SER A 193 3.38 20.09 -0.18
C SER A 193 3.26 18.60 0.15
N THR A 194 4.20 18.05 0.93
CA THR A 194 4.12 16.65 1.38
C THR A 194 2.95 16.43 2.33
N LEU A 195 2.71 17.35 3.25
CA LEU A 195 1.53 17.34 4.13
C LEU A 195 0.24 17.34 3.30
N LYS A 196 0.11 18.23 2.30
CA LYS A 196 -1.07 18.31 1.44
C LYS A 196 -1.31 17.05 0.60
N VAL A 197 -0.26 16.32 0.22
CA VAL A 197 -0.37 15.11 -0.62
C VAL A 197 -0.59 13.84 0.21
N MET A 198 0.11 13.71 1.35
CA MET A 198 0.21 12.45 2.11
C MET A 198 -0.42 12.49 3.51
N GLY A 199 -0.94 13.65 3.91
CA GLY A 199 -1.71 13.85 5.13
C GLY A 199 -3.12 13.26 5.06
N GLY A 200 -3.95 13.61 6.04
CA GLY A 200 -5.32 13.12 6.15
C GLY A 200 -6.37 13.95 5.43
N GLU A 201 -6.04 15.15 4.93
CA GLU A 201 -7.03 16.09 4.37
C GLU A 201 -7.90 15.48 3.25
N ASP A 202 -7.33 14.75 2.30
CA ASP A 202 -8.13 14.11 1.24
C ASP A 202 -8.97 12.94 1.78
N TRP A 203 -8.45 12.19 2.77
CA TRP A 203 -9.22 11.14 3.44
C TRP A 203 -10.43 11.71 4.16
N GLU A 204 -10.28 12.83 4.88
CA GLU A 204 -11.37 13.56 5.51
C GLU A 204 -12.42 13.97 4.48
N GLN A 205 -11.97 14.63 3.41
CA GLN A 205 -12.87 15.03 2.31
C GLN A 205 -13.62 13.83 1.71
N TRP A 206 -13.00 12.65 1.59
CA TRP A 206 -13.68 11.45 1.08
C TRP A 206 -14.80 11.00 2.03
N ILE A 207 -14.60 11.07 3.34
CA ILE A 207 -15.62 10.72 4.32
C ILE A 207 -16.74 11.76 4.31
N ASP A 208 -16.41 13.05 4.28
CA ASP A 208 -17.41 14.14 4.20
C ASP A 208 -18.32 13.99 2.98
N GLU A 209 -17.73 13.72 1.80
CA GLU A 209 -18.50 13.53 0.56
C GLU A 209 -19.47 12.35 0.68
N LEU A 210 -19.01 11.23 1.26
CA LEU A 210 -19.83 10.05 1.44
C LEU A 210 -20.92 10.25 2.51
N ILE A 211 -20.65 11.02 3.57
CA ILE A 211 -21.66 11.42 4.55
C ILE A 211 -22.74 12.29 3.88
N ASN A 212 -22.31 13.29 3.10
CA ASN A 212 -23.22 14.21 2.42
C ASN A 212 -24.08 13.52 1.34
N ALA A 213 -23.56 12.46 0.73
CA ALA A 213 -24.27 11.61 -0.20
C ALA A 213 -25.08 10.48 0.48
N GLU A 214 -25.23 10.51 1.81
CA GLU A 214 -25.94 9.49 2.60
C GLU A 214 -25.41 8.05 2.34
N SER A 215 -24.12 7.94 2.02
CA SER A 215 -23.46 6.71 1.57
C SER A 215 -22.71 5.94 2.67
N ILE A 216 -22.92 6.29 3.94
CA ILE A 216 -22.28 5.67 5.10
C ILE A 216 -23.28 4.81 5.87
N ALA A 217 -22.99 3.51 5.96
CA ALA A 217 -23.84 2.58 6.69
C ALA A 217 -23.70 2.72 8.21
N PRO A 218 -24.72 2.35 9.00
CA PRO A 218 -24.57 2.20 10.44
C PRO A 218 -23.44 1.22 10.81
N GLY A 219 -22.56 1.62 11.73
CA GLY A 219 -21.40 0.85 12.14
C GLY A 219 -20.20 0.91 11.17
N CYS A 220 -20.27 1.77 10.14
CA CYS A 220 -19.22 1.90 9.14
C CYS A 220 -17.86 2.22 9.77
N LYS A 221 -16.82 1.54 9.29
CA LYS A 221 -15.45 1.79 9.72
C LYS A 221 -14.67 2.44 8.59
N THR A 222 -13.72 3.29 8.93
CA THR A 222 -12.75 3.81 7.96
C THR A 222 -11.34 3.60 8.47
N ILE A 223 -10.43 3.16 7.59
CA ILE A 223 -9.03 2.93 7.94
C ILE A 223 -8.09 3.60 6.96
N ALA A 224 -7.00 4.17 7.47
CA ALA A 224 -5.89 4.66 6.65
C ALA A 224 -4.57 3.99 7.06
N PHE A 225 -3.70 3.70 6.07
CA PHE A 225 -2.40 3.08 6.34
C PHE A 225 -1.31 4.12 6.60
N SER A 226 -0.53 3.85 7.65
CA SER A 226 0.59 4.67 8.09
C SER A 226 1.82 3.80 8.35
N TYR A 227 2.96 4.45 8.57
CA TYR A 227 4.22 3.83 8.91
C TYR A 227 4.98 4.76 9.85
N VAL A 228 5.58 4.21 10.90
CA VAL A 228 6.43 4.94 11.87
C VAL A 228 7.87 4.45 11.76
N GLY A 229 8.06 3.13 11.86
CA GLY A 229 9.38 2.51 11.77
C GLY A 229 10.23 2.68 13.03
N PRO A 230 11.41 2.03 13.06
CA PRO A 230 12.33 2.13 14.18
C PRO A 230 13.20 3.38 14.11
N GLU A 231 13.96 3.63 15.18
CA GLU A 231 14.83 4.79 15.37
C GLU A 231 15.77 5.05 14.18
N VAL A 232 16.35 4.02 13.58
CA VAL A 232 17.25 4.16 12.42
C VAL A 232 16.58 4.78 11.19
N THR A 233 15.24 4.76 11.13
CA THR A 233 14.47 5.37 10.04
C THR A 233 13.83 6.71 10.40
N HIS A 234 13.87 7.12 11.68
CA HIS A 234 13.19 8.33 12.18
C HIS A 234 13.60 9.61 11.44
N PRO A 235 14.89 9.88 11.13
CA PRO A 235 15.29 11.12 10.47
C PRO A 235 14.60 11.38 9.12
N ILE A 236 14.18 10.33 8.42
CA ILE A 236 13.45 10.46 7.14
C ILE A 236 11.95 10.25 7.30
N TYR A 237 11.53 9.28 8.12
CA TYR A 237 10.12 8.90 8.22
C TYR A 237 9.37 9.62 9.32
N LEU A 238 9.86 9.62 10.56
CA LEU A 238 9.12 10.18 11.69
C LEU A 238 9.37 11.69 11.85
N ASP A 239 10.62 12.10 11.66
CA ASP A 239 11.07 13.49 11.83
C ASP A 239 11.18 14.24 10.50
N GLY A 240 11.06 13.52 9.37
CA GLY A 240 11.07 14.08 8.03
C GLY A 240 9.71 14.60 7.56
N THR A 241 9.64 14.96 6.28
CA THR A 241 8.40 15.45 5.64
C THR A 241 7.26 14.44 5.67
N LEU A 242 7.56 13.14 5.53
CA LEU A 242 6.57 12.07 5.64
C LEU A 242 6.00 11.98 7.06
N GLY A 243 6.80 12.29 8.07
CA GLY A 243 6.40 12.19 9.47
C GLY A 243 5.38 13.24 9.84
N ARG A 244 5.61 14.49 9.41
CA ARG A 244 4.61 15.56 9.50
C ARG A 244 3.28 15.14 8.85
N ALA A 245 3.33 14.57 7.65
CA ALA A 245 2.15 14.09 6.97
C ALA A 245 1.45 12.92 7.69
N LYS A 246 2.21 11.99 8.30
CA LYS A 246 1.63 10.86 9.03
C LYS A 246 1.07 11.24 10.39
N ILE A 247 1.64 12.23 11.08
CA ILE A 247 1.07 12.83 12.28
C ILE A 247 -0.29 13.45 11.95
N ASP A 248 -0.37 14.22 10.86
CA ASP A 248 -1.64 14.79 10.37
C ASP A 248 -2.67 13.70 10.06
N LEU A 249 -2.28 12.63 9.34
CA LEU A 249 -3.16 11.47 9.10
C LEU A 249 -3.66 10.81 10.41
N HIS A 250 -2.82 10.71 11.44
CA HIS A 250 -3.20 10.17 12.75
C HIS A 250 -4.20 11.09 13.47
N GLN A 251 -4.01 12.40 13.37
CA GLN A 251 -4.94 13.40 13.90
C GLN A 251 -6.29 13.37 13.15
N THR A 252 -6.28 13.30 11.83
CA THR A 252 -7.49 13.13 11.02
C THR A 252 -8.24 11.85 11.40
N SER A 253 -7.54 10.74 11.67
CA SER A 253 -8.21 9.54 12.19
C SER A 253 -8.98 9.81 13.49
N HIS A 254 -8.53 10.74 14.34
CA HIS A 254 -9.26 11.10 15.56
C HIS A 254 -10.50 11.94 15.26
N ALA A 255 -10.35 12.95 14.42
CA ALA A 255 -11.46 13.79 13.98
C ALA A 255 -12.57 12.94 13.34
N LEU A 256 -12.21 12.11 12.36
CA LEU A 256 -13.13 11.20 11.68
C LEU A 256 -13.79 10.19 12.63
N ASN A 257 -13.10 9.77 13.70
CA ASN A 257 -13.69 8.87 14.67
C ASN A 257 -14.81 9.55 15.47
N LEU A 258 -14.65 10.85 15.78
CA LEU A 258 -15.70 11.61 16.46
C LEU A 258 -16.89 11.87 15.53
N GLU A 259 -16.62 12.15 14.25
CA GLU A 259 -17.65 12.37 13.25
C GLU A 259 -18.48 11.11 12.98
N LEU A 260 -17.80 9.97 12.74
CA LEU A 260 -18.46 8.70 12.46
C LEU A 260 -19.19 8.11 13.67
N ALA A 261 -18.96 8.63 14.89
CA ALA A 261 -19.72 8.20 16.07
C ALA A 261 -21.23 8.47 15.92
N ASN A 262 -21.62 9.46 15.11
CA ASN A 262 -23.03 9.72 14.78
C ASN A 262 -23.70 8.57 14.00
N PHE A 263 -22.90 7.68 13.41
CA PHE A 263 -23.32 6.53 12.63
C PHE A 263 -22.98 5.21 13.33
N ASP A 264 -22.68 5.23 14.64
CA ASP A 264 -22.08 4.09 15.38
C ASP A 264 -20.77 3.57 14.76
N GLY A 265 -20.14 4.40 13.92
CA GLY A 265 -18.95 4.11 13.15
C GLY A 265 -17.66 4.47 13.87
N ASN A 266 -16.52 4.14 13.25
CA ASN A 266 -15.20 4.38 13.84
C ASN A 266 -14.15 4.65 12.75
N ALA A 267 -13.12 5.44 13.09
CA ALA A 267 -11.98 5.70 12.21
C ALA A 267 -10.65 5.31 12.87
N TYR A 268 -9.79 4.63 12.12
CA TYR A 268 -8.49 4.16 12.62
C TYR A 268 -7.35 4.41 11.64
N ALA A 269 -6.23 4.89 12.15
CA ALA A 269 -4.95 4.75 11.45
C ALA A 269 -4.31 3.41 11.85
N ALA A 270 -3.91 2.63 10.84
CA ALA A 270 -3.19 1.38 11.02
C ALA A 270 -1.72 1.58 10.66
N VAL A 271 -0.83 1.46 11.65
CA VAL A 271 0.61 1.54 11.46
C VAL A 271 1.11 0.17 11.02
N CYS A 272 1.49 0.10 9.75
CA CYS A 272 1.92 -1.12 9.08
C CYS A 272 3.43 -1.32 9.22
N LYS A 273 3.88 -2.56 8.97
CA LYS A 273 5.32 -2.87 8.92
C LYS A 273 5.96 -2.32 7.63
N ALA A 274 7.27 -2.09 7.67
CA ALA A 274 8.12 -1.78 6.53
C ALA A 274 8.08 -2.90 5.48
N LEU A 275 7.80 -2.52 4.24
CA LEU A 275 7.81 -3.39 3.07
C LEU A 275 8.58 -2.75 1.94
N VAL A 276 9.05 -3.57 1.01
CA VAL A 276 9.60 -3.07 -0.25
C VAL A 276 8.52 -2.33 -1.04
N THR A 277 8.83 -1.10 -1.43
CA THR A 277 7.99 -0.28 -2.30
C THR A 277 8.87 0.38 -3.37
N LYS A 278 8.25 1.02 -4.37
CA LYS A 278 9.01 1.81 -5.35
C LYS A 278 9.78 2.98 -4.70
N ALA A 279 9.28 3.50 -3.58
CA ALA A 279 9.92 4.60 -2.85
C ALA A 279 11.04 4.11 -1.92
N SER A 280 10.99 2.87 -1.44
CA SER A 280 11.87 2.40 -0.36
C SER A 280 13.35 2.32 -0.75
N VAL A 281 13.65 2.24 -2.04
CA VAL A 281 15.02 2.13 -2.57
C VAL A 281 15.77 3.48 -2.63
N PHE A 282 15.07 4.61 -2.45
CA PHE A 282 15.70 5.95 -2.47
C PHE A 282 15.97 6.53 -1.08
N ILE A 283 15.43 5.91 -0.04
CA ILE A 283 15.52 6.44 1.31
C ILE A 283 16.84 5.93 1.93
N PRO A 284 17.82 6.81 2.23
CA PRO A 284 19.05 6.42 2.89
C PRO A 284 18.75 5.64 4.17
N GLY A 285 19.47 4.54 4.36
CA GLY A 285 19.32 3.63 5.51
C GLY A 285 18.17 2.63 5.38
N LEU A 286 17.13 2.90 4.58
CA LEU A 286 15.94 2.05 4.56
C LEU A 286 16.15 0.70 3.86
N SER A 287 16.86 0.65 2.73
CA SER A 287 17.06 -0.63 2.04
C SER A 287 17.97 -1.59 2.82
N PRO A 288 19.11 -1.16 3.40
CA PRO A 288 19.85 -1.99 4.36
C PRO A 288 18.98 -2.45 5.53
N TYR A 289 18.13 -1.56 6.08
CA TYR A 289 17.18 -1.91 7.14
C TYR A 289 16.21 -3.01 6.71
N LEU A 290 15.60 -2.91 5.52
CA LEU A 290 14.70 -3.94 5.00
C LEU A 290 15.41 -5.28 4.81
N LEU A 291 16.66 -5.27 4.32
CA LEU A 291 17.46 -6.49 4.17
C LEU A 291 17.71 -7.19 5.52
N ALA A 292 18.08 -6.43 6.56
CA ALA A 292 18.30 -6.96 7.90
C ALA A 292 16.98 -7.41 8.54
N LEU A 293 15.93 -6.59 8.47
CA LEU A 293 14.61 -6.88 9.01
C LEU A 293 14.01 -8.15 8.42
N TYR A 294 14.07 -8.30 7.10
CA TYR A 294 13.52 -9.48 6.41
C TYR A 294 14.25 -10.74 6.85
N LYS A 295 15.58 -10.68 6.97
CA LYS A 295 16.36 -11.83 7.46
C LYS A 295 15.94 -12.23 8.87
N VAL A 296 15.97 -11.29 9.82
CA VAL A 296 15.62 -11.56 11.22
C VAL A 296 14.20 -12.08 11.35
N MET A 297 13.23 -11.43 10.68
CA MET A 297 11.83 -11.85 10.77
C MET A 297 11.56 -13.19 10.05
N LYS A 298 12.31 -13.54 9.00
CA LYS A 298 12.23 -14.88 8.39
C LYS A 298 12.79 -15.94 9.33
N GLU A 299 13.91 -15.67 10.01
CA GLU A 299 14.49 -16.56 11.01
C GLU A 299 13.56 -16.76 12.23
N LYS A 300 12.80 -15.72 12.61
CA LYS A 300 11.77 -15.78 13.67
C LYS A 300 10.40 -16.28 13.20
N GLU A 301 10.23 -16.60 11.92
CA GLU A 301 8.94 -16.96 11.30
C GLU A 301 7.82 -15.90 11.47
N THR A 302 8.19 -14.62 11.58
CA THR A 302 7.27 -13.47 11.71
C THR A 302 7.22 -12.58 10.47
N HIS A 303 7.99 -12.88 9.41
CA HIS A 303 7.98 -12.09 8.17
C HIS A 303 6.61 -12.10 7.49
N GLU A 304 6.13 -10.92 7.17
CA GLU A 304 4.85 -10.71 6.48
C GLU A 304 5.04 -9.78 5.28
N GLY A 305 4.43 -10.13 4.16
CA GLY A 305 4.16 -9.21 3.06
C GLY A 305 2.80 -8.52 3.22
N CYS A 306 2.37 -7.78 2.19
CA CYS A 306 1.11 -7.05 2.21
C CYS A 306 -0.09 -7.96 2.55
N ILE A 307 -0.18 -9.13 1.91
CA ILE A 307 -1.35 -10.01 2.03
C ILE A 307 -1.46 -10.68 3.41
N GLN A 308 -0.34 -11.13 3.98
CA GLN A 308 -0.29 -11.69 5.34
C GLN A 308 -0.76 -10.64 6.35
N GLN A 309 -0.22 -9.43 6.23
CA GLN A 309 -0.52 -8.35 7.17
C GLN A 309 -1.98 -7.90 7.07
N MET A 310 -2.55 -7.78 5.87
CA MET A 310 -3.96 -7.41 5.71
C MET A 310 -4.90 -8.51 6.21
N GLN A 311 -4.60 -9.78 5.95
CA GLN A 311 -5.37 -10.89 6.52
C GLN A 311 -5.33 -10.87 8.05
N ARG A 312 -4.15 -10.64 8.65
CA ARG A 312 -3.99 -10.53 10.11
C ARG A 312 -4.73 -9.31 10.66
N LEU A 313 -4.63 -8.14 10.02
CA LEU A 313 -5.32 -6.91 10.42
C LEU A 313 -6.82 -7.16 10.56
N PHE A 314 -7.46 -7.69 9.52
CA PHE A 314 -8.90 -7.90 9.52
C PHE A 314 -9.33 -9.08 10.39
N GLY A 315 -8.57 -10.17 10.39
CA GLY A 315 -8.93 -11.40 11.09
C GLY A 315 -8.62 -11.41 12.59
N SER A 316 -7.69 -10.58 13.06
CA SER A 316 -7.24 -10.58 14.46
C SER A 316 -7.37 -9.24 15.18
N LYS A 317 -7.58 -8.11 14.48
CA LYS A 317 -7.67 -6.78 15.11
C LYS A 317 -8.98 -6.07 14.81
N LEU A 318 -9.32 -5.87 13.53
CA LEU A 318 -10.46 -5.02 13.17
C LEU A 318 -11.82 -5.70 13.32
N TYR A 319 -11.91 -7.01 13.04
CA TYR A 319 -13.16 -7.78 13.11
C TYR A 319 -13.04 -9.03 14.00
N GLY A 320 -14.19 -9.51 14.48
CA GLY A 320 -14.28 -10.67 15.37
C GLY A 320 -13.74 -10.44 16.79
N GLN A 321 -13.39 -9.20 17.14
CA GLN A 321 -12.91 -8.81 18.47
C GLN A 321 -14.02 -8.08 19.24
N SER A 322 -14.05 -8.23 20.57
CA SER A 322 -14.95 -7.45 21.43
C SER A 322 -14.60 -5.96 21.47
N LYS A 323 -13.32 -5.64 21.24
CA LYS A 323 -12.79 -4.28 21.12
C LYS A 323 -11.59 -4.30 20.18
N VAL A 324 -11.49 -3.31 19.30
CA VAL A 324 -10.31 -3.14 18.45
C VAL A 324 -9.10 -2.85 19.34
N PRO A 325 -7.98 -3.60 19.22
CA PRO A 325 -6.78 -3.36 20.00
C PRO A 325 -6.05 -2.13 19.46
N LEU A 326 -5.87 -1.14 20.32
CA LEU A 326 -5.29 0.16 19.99
C LEU A 326 -4.18 0.49 21.00
N ASP A 327 -3.16 1.22 20.55
CA ASP A 327 -2.14 1.76 21.45
C ASP A 327 -2.58 3.05 22.16
N GLY A 328 -1.65 3.70 22.86
CA GLY A 328 -1.92 4.94 23.61
C GLY A 328 -2.37 6.11 22.74
N GLU A 329 -2.02 6.12 21.45
CA GLU A 329 -2.39 7.14 20.48
C GLU A 329 -3.63 6.75 19.65
N ARG A 330 -4.31 5.67 20.06
CA ARG A 330 -5.49 5.09 19.37
C ARG A 330 -5.16 4.56 17.97
N LEU A 331 -3.94 4.05 17.76
CA LEU A 331 -3.50 3.47 16.50
C LEU A 331 -3.61 1.95 16.53
N ILE A 332 -4.00 1.35 15.40
CA ILE A 332 -3.88 -0.11 15.22
C ILE A 332 -2.43 -0.42 14.85
N ARG A 333 -1.73 -1.21 15.66
CA ARG A 333 -0.31 -1.51 15.48
C ARG A 333 -0.08 -2.83 14.77
N MET A 334 0.17 -2.82 13.47
CA MET A 334 0.52 -4.01 12.67
C MET A 334 2.03 -4.21 12.56
N ASP A 335 2.80 -3.20 12.95
CA ASP A 335 4.25 -3.15 13.09
C ASP A 335 4.76 -3.76 14.41
N ASP A 336 3.88 -4.34 15.22
CA ASP A 336 4.20 -4.93 16.52
C ASP A 336 5.29 -6.01 16.47
N TRP A 337 5.31 -6.83 15.41
CA TRP A 337 6.35 -7.85 15.23
C TRP A 337 7.67 -7.29 14.69
N GLU A 338 7.60 -6.20 13.93
CA GLU A 338 8.79 -5.49 13.45
C GLU A 338 9.47 -4.77 14.62
N LEU A 339 8.71 -4.05 15.44
CA LEU A 339 9.21 -3.25 16.56
C LEU A 339 9.38 -4.02 17.87
N ASP A 340 9.27 -5.35 17.82
CA ASP A 340 9.66 -6.22 18.93
C ASP A 340 11.11 -5.92 19.35
N PRO A 341 11.40 -5.65 20.65
CA PRO A 341 12.72 -5.24 21.09
C PRO A 341 13.85 -6.21 20.73
N GLU A 342 13.58 -7.52 20.76
CA GLU A 342 14.55 -8.54 20.38
C GLU A 342 14.78 -8.54 18.86
N THR A 343 13.71 -8.43 18.06
CA THR A 343 13.82 -8.25 16.60
C THR A 343 14.69 -7.03 16.27
N GLN A 344 14.41 -5.87 16.89
CA GLN A 344 15.15 -4.63 16.62
C GLN A 344 16.61 -4.71 17.09
N ALA A 345 16.90 -5.37 18.22
CA ALA A 345 18.28 -5.60 18.66
C ALA A 345 19.09 -6.37 17.61
N HIS A 346 18.56 -7.50 17.10
CA HIS A 346 19.24 -8.27 16.07
C HIS A 346 19.36 -7.53 14.73
N VAL A 347 18.34 -6.74 14.36
CA VAL A 347 18.40 -5.90 13.17
C VAL A 347 19.52 -4.87 13.28
N THR A 348 19.64 -4.19 14.42
CA THR A 348 20.72 -3.23 14.70
C THR A 348 22.10 -3.91 14.61
N GLU A 349 22.27 -5.09 15.22
CA GLU A 349 23.54 -5.84 15.13
C GLU A 349 23.93 -6.21 13.70
N LEU A 350 22.94 -6.56 12.85
CA LEU A 350 23.20 -6.85 11.44
C LEU A 350 23.55 -5.57 10.67
N LEU A 351 22.85 -4.46 10.94
CA LEU A 351 23.09 -3.18 10.29
C LEU A 351 24.49 -2.64 10.57
N GLU A 352 24.96 -2.71 11.82
CA GLU A 352 26.32 -2.27 12.20
C GLU A 352 27.43 -3.03 11.48
N LYS A 353 27.16 -4.28 11.08
CA LYS A 353 28.10 -5.16 10.37
C LYS A 353 27.94 -5.09 8.86
N MET A 354 26.85 -4.48 8.36
CA MET A 354 26.50 -4.52 6.94
C MET A 354 27.29 -3.48 6.14
N ASP A 355 27.88 -3.91 5.03
CA ASP A 355 28.63 -3.04 4.13
C ASP A 355 28.49 -3.46 2.65
N GLU A 356 29.17 -2.71 1.78
CA GLU A 356 29.18 -2.93 0.33
C GLU A 356 29.67 -4.31 -0.11
N ASN A 357 30.47 -4.99 0.70
CA ASN A 357 31.08 -6.27 0.37
C ASN A 357 30.24 -7.45 0.87
N ASN A 358 29.42 -7.24 1.91
CA ASN A 358 28.73 -8.33 2.60
C ASN A 358 27.20 -8.27 2.57
N PHE A 359 26.58 -7.15 2.18
CA PHE A 359 25.13 -6.93 2.32
C PHE A 359 24.27 -8.03 1.69
N GLN A 360 24.70 -8.61 0.56
CA GLN A 360 23.96 -9.67 -0.14
C GLN A 360 23.88 -10.98 0.66
N THR A 361 24.88 -11.24 1.50
CA THR A 361 24.97 -12.46 2.32
C THR A 361 24.52 -12.24 3.75
N LEU A 362 24.80 -11.04 4.28
CA LEU A 362 24.49 -10.69 5.65
C LEU A 362 23.00 -10.42 5.82
N GLY A 363 22.35 -9.71 4.88
CA GLY A 363 20.91 -9.50 4.84
C GLY A 363 20.18 -10.40 3.84
N ASP A 364 18.87 -10.25 3.72
CA ASP A 364 18.05 -10.97 2.73
C ASP A 364 17.89 -10.18 1.42
N TYR A 365 19.01 -10.00 0.71
CA TYR A 365 19.00 -9.27 -0.55
C TYR A 365 18.20 -9.98 -1.66
N GLN A 366 18.31 -11.31 -1.73
CA GLN A 366 17.60 -12.09 -2.74
C GLN A 366 16.08 -11.99 -2.56
N GLY A 367 15.58 -12.14 -1.33
CA GLY A 367 14.16 -11.97 -1.04
C GLY A 367 13.68 -10.54 -1.30
N PHE A 368 14.49 -9.53 -0.94
CA PHE A 368 14.17 -8.13 -1.23
C PHE A 368 14.03 -7.85 -2.74
N LYS A 369 14.98 -8.33 -3.56
CA LYS A 369 14.95 -8.16 -5.01
C LYS A 369 13.80 -8.93 -5.64
N GLU A 370 13.53 -10.15 -5.17
CA GLU A 370 12.42 -10.97 -5.63
C GLU A 370 11.07 -10.30 -5.35
N GLU A 371 10.83 -9.82 -4.11
CA GLU A 371 9.60 -9.10 -3.76
C GLU A 371 9.42 -7.84 -4.63
N PHE A 372 10.50 -7.08 -4.89
CA PHE A 372 10.44 -5.92 -5.79
C PHE A 372 10.04 -6.29 -7.23
N LEU A 373 10.60 -7.38 -7.76
CA LEU A 373 10.27 -7.88 -9.10
C LEU A 373 8.81 -8.36 -9.17
N GLN A 374 8.35 -9.05 -8.14
CA GLN A 374 6.99 -9.57 -8.04
C GLN A 374 5.92 -8.47 -8.01
N LEU A 375 6.22 -7.28 -7.47
CA LEU A 375 5.33 -6.11 -7.55
C LEU A 375 4.94 -5.74 -9.00
N ASN A 376 5.75 -6.14 -9.98
CA ASN A 376 5.52 -5.85 -11.39
C ASN A 376 5.26 -7.12 -12.23
N GLY A 377 4.94 -8.23 -11.56
CA GLY A 377 4.63 -9.51 -12.20
C GLY A 377 5.86 -10.28 -12.69
N PHE A 378 7.07 -9.95 -12.24
CA PHE A 378 8.27 -10.74 -12.54
C PHE A 378 8.62 -11.69 -11.40
N ALA A 379 9.55 -12.61 -11.64
CA ALA A 379 10.02 -13.59 -10.64
C ALA A 379 8.88 -14.41 -10.00
N GLN A 380 7.82 -14.71 -10.76
CA GLN A 380 6.79 -15.66 -10.35
C GLN A 380 7.21 -17.08 -10.76
N PRO A 381 7.39 -18.02 -9.82
CA PRO A 381 7.95 -19.35 -10.13
C PRO A 381 7.17 -20.17 -11.17
N SER A 382 5.86 -19.94 -11.26
CA SER A 382 4.93 -20.66 -12.14
C SER A 382 4.74 -20.01 -13.52
N VAL A 383 5.46 -18.92 -13.82
CA VAL A 383 5.34 -18.19 -15.09
C VAL A 383 6.56 -18.42 -15.97
N ASP A 384 6.34 -18.90 -17.20
CA ASP A 384 7.39 -19.01 -18.20
C ASP A 384 7.66 -17.66 -18.87
N TYR A 385 8.67 -16.93 -18.37
CA TYR A 385 9.09 -15.65 -18.92
C TYR A 385 9.86 -15.75 -20.24
N SER A 386 10.24 -16.96 -20.69
CA SER A 386 10.87 -17.15 -22.00
C SER A 386 9.85 -17.16 -23.14
N GLN A 387 8.57 -17.33 -22.81
CA GLN A 387 7.48 -17.36 -23.77
C GLN A 387 7.17 -15.95 -24.30
N LYS A 388 7.14 -15.83 -25.63
CA LYS A 388 6.65 -14.60 -26.29
C LYS A 388 5.13 -14.49 -26.11
N LEU A 389 4.67 -13.37 -25.59
CA LEU A 389 3.24 -13.07 -25.44
C LEU A 389 2.68 -12.36 -26.68
N ASN A 390 1.45 -12.68 -27.06
CA ASN A 390 0.71 -11.88 -28.04
C ASN A 390 0.11 -10.65 -27.34
N THR A 391 0.60 -9.47 -27.68
CA THR A 391 0.23 -8.22 -26.98
C THR A 391 -1.21 -7.79 -27.23
N GLU A 392 -1.78 -8.18 -28.37
CA GLU A 392 -3.17 -7.85 -28.72
C GLU A 392 -4.18 -8.44 -27.73
N ASP A 393 -3.83 -9.58 -27.11
CA ASP A 393 -4.69 -10.25 -26.12
C ASP A 393 -4.84 -9.41 -24.84
N PHE A 394 -3.86 -8.56 -24.54
CA PHE A 394 -3.82 -7.75 -23.33
C PHE A 394 -4.30 -6.32 -23.55
N ILE A 395 -4.13 -5.76 -24.76
CA ILE A 395 -4.62 -4.42 -25.12
C ILE A 395 -6.15 -4.32 -24.99
N LYS A 396 -6.86 -5.44 -25.23
CA LYS A 396 -8.33 -5.49 -25.15
C LYS A 396 -8.86 -5.61 -23.72
N LEU A 397 -8.01 -5.91 -22.74
CA LEU A 397 -8.45 -6.07 -21.37
C LEU A 397 -8.80 -4.72 -20.75
N LYS A 398 -9.98 -4.66 -20.12
CA LYS A 398 -10.47 -3.49 -19.39
C LYS A 398 -10.71 -3.88 -17.93
N PRO A 399 -10.29 -3.04 -16.97
CA PRO A 399 -10.54 -3.25 -15.54
C PRO A 399 -12.03 -3.23 -15.20
#